data_AF-A0A6N9R4L4-F1
#
_entry.id   AF-A0A6N9R4L4-F1
#
_cell.length_a   1.000
_cell.length_b   1.000
_cell.length_c   1.000
_cell.angle_alpha   90.00
_cell.angle_beta   90.00
_cell.angle_gamma   90.00
#
_symmetry.space_group_name_H-M   'P 1'
#
loop_
_entity.id
_entity.type
_entity.pdbx_description
1 polymer ?
#
loop_
_entity_poly.entity_id
_entity_poly.type
_entity_poly.pdbx_seq_one_letter_code
_entity_poly.pdbx_strand_id
1 'polypeptide(L)'
;MIEADAIRARATVTADFQAALPALDRRLDDWFRAHVVAPRPIVLARKSDGGNTEDFWLVTDHTGTDDASFRIVYDDAANRYGIECTIQNGVCLFAGYRATLADALTDIKVLR
;
A
#
# COMPACT_ATOMS: atom_id res chain seq x y z
N MET A 1 17.08 14.54 2.51
CA MET A 1 16.66 13.48 3.44
C MET A 1 15.52 12.67 2.83
N ILE A 2 14.41 13.31 2.43
CA ILE A 2 13.25 12.67 1.75
C ILE A 2 13.63 11.82 0.52
N GLU A 3 14.57 12.27 -0.30
CA GLU A 3 14.95 11.56 -1.54
C GLU A 3 15.66 10.22 -1.26
N ALA A 4 16.55 10.17 -0.26
CA ALA A 4 17.24 8.94 0.12
C ALA A 4 16.27 7.90 0.71
N ASP A 5 15.29 8.37 1.48
CA ASP A 5 14.25 7.52 2.07
C ASP A 5 13.28 7.00 1.00
N ALA A 6 12.92 7.83 0.02
CA ALA A 6 12.11 7.40 -1.12
C ALA A 6 12.84 6.36 -1.99
N ILE A 7 14.15 6.52 -2.21
CA ILE A 7 14.98 5.54 -2.92
C ILE A 7 15.00 4.21 -2.17
N ARG A 8 15.18 4.25 -0.83
CA ARG A 8 15.16 3.05 0.02
C ARG A 8 13.80 2.34 -0.04
N ALA A 9 12.71 3.06 0.21
CA ALA A 9 11.35 2.51 0.16
C ALA A 9 11.07 1.87 -1.21
N ARG A 10 11.46 2.54 -2.30
CA ARG A 10 11.34 2.01 -3.67
C ARG A 10 12.14 0.74 -3.88
N ALA A 11 13.39 0.70 -3.41
CA ALA A 11 14.22 -0.49 -3.53
C ALA A 11 13.61 -1.67 -2.78
N THR A 12 13.14 -1.45 -1.55
CA THR A 12 12.48 -2.48 -0.72
C THR A 12 11.22 -3.00 -1.39
N VAL A 13 10.29 -2.11 -1.76
CA VAL A 13 9.02 -2.50 -2.39
C VAL A 13 9.25 -3.27 -3.70
N THR A 14 10.24 -2.85 -4.49
CA THR A 14 10.59 -3.55 -5.74
C THR A 14 11.13 -4.94 -5.45
N ALA A 15 12.03 -5.09 -4.47
CA ALA A 15 12.60 -6.39 -4.09
C ALA A 15 11.53 -7.34 -3.53
N ASP A 16 10.67 -6.84 -2.65
CA ASP A 16 9.59 -7.61 -2.04
C ASP A 16 8.57 -8.07 -3.08
N PHE A 17 8.26 -7.23 -4.08
CA PHE A 17 7.37 -7.62 -5.17
C PHE A 17 7.97 -8.78 -5.97
N GLN A 18 9.25 -8.70 -6.35
CA GLN A 18 9.91 -9.80 -7.06
C GLN A 18 9.92 -11.10 -6.25
N ALA A 19 10.06 -11.00 -4.92
CA ALA A 19 9.97 -12.16 -4.03
C ALA A 19 8.55 -12.72 -3.89
N ALA A 20 7.52 -11.85 -3.96
CA ALA A 20 6.11 -12.25 -3.86
C ALA A 20 5.56 -12.87 -5.16
N LEU A 21 6.10 -12.50 -6.33
CA LEU A 21 5.61 -12.94 -7.64
C LEU A 21 5.31 -14.45 -7.76
N PRO A 22 6.16 -15.37 -7.30
CA PRO A 22 5.89 -16.80 -7.45
C PRO A 22 4.69 -17.31 -6.65
N ALA A 23 4.27 -16.57 -5.61
CA ALA A 23 3.16 -16.92 -4.74
C ALA A 23 1.84 -16.23 -5.12
N LEU A 24 1.88 -15.21 -5.99
CA LEU A 24 0.71 -14.48 -6.43
C LEU A 24 0.00 -15.22 -7.56
N ASP A 25 -1.33 -15.25 -7.52
CA ASP A 25 -2.10 -15.62 -8.70
C ASP A 25 -1.92 -14.54 -9.79
N ARG A 26 -2.15 -14.93 -11.05
CA ARG A 26 -1.99 -14.02 -12.20
C ARG A 26 -2.83 -12.75 -12.06
N ARG A 27 -4.01 -12.82 -11.43
CA ARG A 27 -4.90 -11.67 -11.30
C ARG A 27 -4.32 -10.63 -10.36
N LEU A 28 -3.73 -11.04 -9.24
CA LEU A 28 -3.10 -10.14 -8.28
C LEU A 28 -1.80 -9.54 -8.85
N ASP A 29 -1.04 -10.30 -9.64
CA ASP A 29 0.11 -9.76 -10.38
C ASP A 29 -0.32 -8.68 -11.39
N ASP A 30 -1.30 -8.98 -12.24
CA ASP A 30 -1.83 -8.04 -13.24
C ASP A 30 -2.38 -6.77 -12.55
N TRP A 31 -3.15 -6.93 -11.46
CA TRP A 31 -3.68 -5.80 -10.70
C TRP A 31 -2.58 -4.94 -10.10
N PHE A 32 -1.60 -5.54 -9.41
CA PHE A 32 -0.54 -4.77 -8.76
C PHE A 32 0.30 -4.00 -9.78
N ARG A 33 0.64 -4.60 -10.92
CA ARG A 33 1.39 -3.92 -11.99
C ARG A 33 0.65 -2.72 -12.55
N ALA A 34 -0.67 -2.76 -12.60
CA ALA A 34 -1.49 -1.64 -13.05
C ALA A 34 -1.57 -0.51 -12.00
N HIS A 35 -1.53 -0.84 -10.71
CA HIS A 35 -1.78 0.12 -9.63
C HIS A 35 -0.54 0.57 -8.86
N VAL A 36 0.60 -0.12 -9.02
CA VAL A 36 1.84 0.24 -8.33
C VAL A 36 2.35 1.60 -8.81
N VAL A 37 2.69 2.46 -7.85
CA VAL A 37 3.23 3.79 -8.11
C VAL A 37 4.64 3.92 -7.55
N ALA A 38 5.38 4.93 -8.00
CA ALA A 38 6.62 5.29 -7.31
C ALA A 38 6.27 5.67 -5.85
N PRO A 39 6.93 5.08 -4.85
CA PRO A 39 6.60 5.37 -3.45
C PRO A 39 6.64 6.86 -3.15
N ARG A 40 5.54 7.36 -2.59
CA ARG A 40 5.39 8.77 -2.22
C ARG A 40 4.86 8.88 -0.79
N PRO A 41 5.28 9.88 -0.02
CA PRO A 41 4.81 10.04 1.35
C PRO A 41 3.31 10.34 1.36
N ILE A 42 2.61 9.75 2.32
CA ILE A 42 1.21 10.01 2.65
C ILE A 42 1.04 10.00 4.17
N VAL A 43 0.10 10.81 4.65
CA VAL A 43 -0.27 10.86 6.06
C VAL A 43 -1.60 10.13 6.23
N LEU A 44 -1.64 9.16 7.14
CA LEU A 44 -2.86 8.40 7.44
C LEU A 44 -3.25 8.56 8.90
N ALA A 45 -4.55 8.71 9.15
CA ALA A 45 -5.09 8.67 10.49
C ALA A 45 -5.12 7.24 11.03
N ARG A 46 -4.92 7.07 12.34
CA ARG A 46 -5.08 5.78 13.04
C ARG A 46 -6.45 5.67 13.71
N LYS A 47 -7.22 6.75 13.73
CA LYS A 47 -8.57 6.82 14.29
C LYS A 47 -9.55 7.34 13.23
N SER A 48 -10.80 6.89 13.32
CA SER A 48 -11.87 7.24 12.38
C SER A 48 -12.32 8.71 12.48
N ASP A 49 -11.93 9.42 13.53
CA ASP A 49 -12.11 10.87 13.69
C ASP A 49 -11.03 11.69 12.97
N GLY A 50 -10.07 11.04 12.30
CA GLY A 50 -8.94 11.68 11.63
C GLY A 50 -7.74 11.94 12.56
N GLY A 51 -7.83 11.58 13.84
CA GLY A 51 -6.76 11.79 14.81
C GLY A 51 -5.65 10.72 14.76
N ASN A 52 -4.57 11.02 15.48
CA ASN A 52 -3.38 10.16 15.61
C ASN A 52 -2.82 9.77 14.25
N THR A 53 -2.25 10.74 13.54
CA THR A 53 -1.73 10.55 12.18
C THR A 53 -0.30 10.04 12.21
N GLU A 54 0.03 9.20 11.23
CA GLU A 54 1.37 8.67 11.01
C GLU A 54 1.74 8.75 9.52
N ASP A 55 3.04 8.85 9.25
CA ASP A 55 3.60 8.92 7.89
C ASP A 55 3.84 7.52 7.33
N PHE A 56 3.44 7.32 6.07
CA PHE A 56 3.64 6.08 5.32
C PHE A 56 4.08 6.39 3.89
N TRP A 57 4.56 5.36 3.20
CA TRP A 57 4.80 5.39 1.77
C TRP A 57 3.63 4.75 1.03
N LEU A 58 2.96 5.49 0.15
CA LEU A 58 1.95 4.93 -0.72
C LEU A 58 2.61 4.05 -1.78
N VAL A 59 2.16 2.79 -1.89
CA VAL A 59 2.72 1.79 -2.82
C VAL A 59 1.80 1.56 -4.01
N THR A 60 0.48 1.51 -3.79
CA THR A 60 -0.51 1.43 -4.87
C THR A 60 -1.43 2.64 -4.84
N ASP A 61 -1.91 3.07 -6.00
CA ASP A 61 -2.88 4.15 -6.10
C ASP A 61 -4.04 3.79 -7.02
N HIS A 62 -5.11 4.55 -6.92
CA HIS A 62 -6.28 4.40 -7.77
C HIS A 62 -5.96 4.96 -9.16
N THR A 63 -6.29 4.21 -10.20
CA THR A 63 -6.04 4.55 -11.60
C THR A 63 -7.33 4.84 -12.36
N GLY A 64 -8.49 4.58 -11.75
CA GLY A 64 -9.81 4.67 -12.37
C GLY A 64 -10.23 3.41 -13.13
N THR A 65 -9.40 2.36 -13.13
CA THR A 65 -9.69 1.07 -13.80
C THR A 65 -9.38 -0.07 -12.83
N ASP A 66 -10.37 -0.92 -12.55
CA ASP A 66 -10.24 -2.06 -11.62
C ASP A 66 -9.70 -1.67 -10.22
N ASP A 67 -10.00 -0.45 -9.80
CA ASP A 67 -9.57 0.07 -8.51
C ASP A 67 -10.16 -0.77 -7.37
N ALA A 68 -9.29 -1.18 -6.45
CA ALA A 68 -9.75 -1.72 -5.18
C ALA A 68 -10.24 -0.58 -4.27
N SER A 69 -11.10 -0.89 -3.30
CA SER A 69 -11.51 0.09 -2.27
C SER A 69 -10.38 0.44 -1.28
N PHE A 70 -9.20 -0.16 -1.44
CA PHE A 70 -8.07 -0.09 -0.53
C PHE A 70 -6.79 0.13 -1.31
N ARG A 71 -5.84 0.84 -0.69
CA ARG A 71 -4.48 0.97 -1.20
C ARG A 71 -3.48 0.32 -0.27
N ILE A 72 -2.34 -0.06 -0.81
CA ILE A 72 -1.23 -0.61 -0.05
C ILE A 72 -0.28 0.53 0.29
N VAL A 73 0.13 0.55 1.56
CA VAL A 73 1.19 1.42 2.05
C VAL A 73 2.34 0.60 2.62
N TYR A 74 3.51 1.23 2.72
CA TYR A 74 4.70 0.68 3.36
C TYR A 74 5.17 1.60 4.47
N ASP A 75 5.43 1.01 5.63
CA ASP A 75 6.03 1.66 6.79
C ASP A 75 7.50 1.24 6.86
N ASP A 76 8.38 2.17 6.51
CA ASP A 76 9.83 1.94 6.48
C ASP A 76 10.42 1.80 7.88
N ALA A 77 9.84 2.46 8.89
CA ALA A 77 10.31 2.35 10.27
C ALA A 77 9.98 0.98 10.88
N ALA A 78 8.79 0.44 10.57
CA ALA A 78 8.38 -0.89 11.00
C ALA A 78 8.85 -2.01 10.05
N ASN A 79 9.34 -1.66 8.86
CA ASN A 79 9.59 -2.55 7.72
C ASN A 79 8.40 -3.49 7.45
N ARG A 80 7.20 -2.90 7.30
CA ARG A 80 5.94 -3.64 7.13
C ARG A 80 5.03 -2.98 6.11
N TYR A 81 4.14 -3.79 5.54
CA TYR A 81 3.07 -3.29 4.69
C TYR A 81 1.83 -3.00 5.50
N GLY A 82 0.97 -2.14 4.99
CA GLY A 82 -0.33 -1.86 5.58
C GLY A 82 -1.37 -1.52 4.54
N ILE A 83 -2.60 -1.39 5.03
CA ILE A 83 -3.76 -1.08 4.21
C ILE A 83 -4.24 0.32 4.54
N GLU A 84 -4.45 1.10 3.50
CA GLU A 84 -5.12 2.38 3.53
C GLU A 84 -6.55 2.24 2.97
N CYS A 85 -7.49 2.95 3.58
CA CYS A 85 -8.81 3.17 3.01
C CYS A 85 -9.30 4.59 3.27
N THR A 86 -10.14 5.09 2.38
CA THR A 86 -10.93 6.29 2.65
C THR A 86 -12.30 5.87 3.20
N ILE A 87 -12.63 6.30 4.41
CA ILE A 87 -13.93 6.01 5.03
C ILE A 87 -14.96 7.10 4.69
N GLN A 88 -16.25 6.88 5.01
CA GLN A 88 -17.37 7.72 4.56
C GLN A 88 -17.26 9.22 4.91
N ASN A 89 -16.53 9.58 5.98
CA ASN A 89 -16.33 10.98 6.37
C ASN A 89 -15.12 11.64 5.66
N GLY A 90 -14.50 10.96 4.68
CA GLY A 90 -13.35 11.45 3.91
C GLY A 90 -11.99 11.25 4.58
N VAL A 91 -11.93 10.59 5.75
CA VAL A 91 -10.66 10.31 6.42
C VAL A 91 -9.91 9.18 5.71
N CYS A 92 -8.65 9.44 5.32
CA CYS A 92 -7.70 8.41 4.91
C CYS A 92 -7.18 7.68 6.16
N LEU A 93 -7.66 6.46 6.36
CA LEU A 93 -7.45 5.67 7.55
C LEU A 93 -6.43 4.55 7.28
N PHE A 94 -5.50 4.37 8.21
CA PHE A 94 -4.68 3.17 8.28
C PHE A 94 -5.47 2.03 8.93
N ALA A 95 -5.75 0.97 8.18
CA ALA A 95 -6.59 -0.14 8.60
C ALA A 95 -5.83 -1.28 9.29
N GLY A 96 -4.49 -1.33 9.19
CA GLY A 96 -3.68 -2.33 9.88
C GLY A 96 -2.46 -2.79 9.09
N TYR A 97 -1.53 -3.45 9.79
CA TYR A 97 -0.31 -4.01 9.21
C TYR A 97 -0.51 -5.42 8.63
N ARG A 98 0.34 -5.75 7.68
CA ARG A 98 0.56 -7.09 7.13
C ARG A 98 2.05 -7.41 7.21
N ALA A 99 2.37 -8.70 7.39
CA ALA A 99 3.75 -9.12 7.57
C ALA A 99 4.54 -8.97 6.27
N THR A 100 3.91 -9.24 5.13
CA THR A 100 4.53 -9.17 3.81
C THR A 100 3.68 -8.43 2.79
N LEU A 101 4.27 -8.05 1.66
CA LEU A 101 3.54 -7.50 0.52
C LEU A 101 2.53 -8.52 -0.04
N ALA A 102 2.89 -9.80 -0.07
CA ALA A 102 2.00 -10.87 -0.53
C ALA A 102 0.72 -10.93 0.33
N ASP A 103 0.86 -10.86 1.66
CA ASP A 103 -0.29 -10.83 2.57
C ASP A 103 -1.17 -9.58 2.37
N ALA A 104 -0.54 -8.43 2.08
CA ALA A 104 -1.28 -7.21 1.77
C ALA A 104 -2.06 -7.34 0.45
N LEU A 105 -1.47 -7.97 -0.56
CA LEU A 105 -2.10 -8.21 -1.85
C LEU A 105 -3.27 -9.19 -1.77
N THR A 106 -3.20 -10.21 -0.91
CA THR A 106 -4.33 -11.16 -0.75
C THR A 106 -5.58 -10.53 -0.18
N ASP A 107 -5.46 -9.40 0.53
CA ASP A 107 -6.60 -8.66 1.06
C ASP A 107 -7.27 -7.75 0.02
N ILE A 108 -6.60 -7.51 -1.11
CA ILE A 108 -7.14 -6.73 -2.20
C ILE A 108 -8.20 -7.54 -2.93
N LYS A 109 -9.46 -7.17 -2.69
CA LYS A 109 -10.61 -7.72 -3.42
C LYS A 109 -10.78 -6.99 -4.75
N VAL A 110 -10.15 -7.52 -5.79
CA VAL A 110 -10.40 -7.10 -7.18
C VAL A 110 -11.77 -7.65 -7.60
N LEU A 111 -12.80 -6.79 -7.57
CA LEU A 111 -14.16 -7.10 -8.01
C LEU A 111 -14.24 -6.92 -9.54
N ARG A 112 -14.90 -7.87 -10.21
CA ARG A 112 -15.18 -7.81 -11.66
C ARG A 112 -16.49 -7.08 -11.93
#